data_AF-A0A3B5XVK4-F1
#
_entry.id   AF-A0A3B5XVK4-F1
#
_cell.length_a   1.000
_cell.length_b   1.000
_cell.length_c   1.000
_cell.angle_alpha   90.00
_cell.angle_beta   90.00
_cell.angle_gamma   90.00
#
_symmetry.space_group_name_H-M   'P 1'
#
loop_
_entity.id
_entity.type
_entity.pdbx_description
1 polymer ?
#
loop_
_entity_poly.entity_id
_entity_poly.type
_entity_poly.pdbx_seq_one_letter_code
_entity_poly.pdbx_strand_id
1 'polypeptide(L)'
;MGMGMASPLLSCAIMALLASVLPPPSVAGDPDLLQDICVADLSSGKPPRPDSVRALCCSQIRKMVQINHVFDLCAGVKVNGFACKATVTEDDFYFKGLGAAGNTSTTYGSVVTGANVEKVPGLNTLGVSMARIDYAPGGLNAPHTHPRATEMVFVLQGALDVGFITTANKLVSKTIAAGDVFVFPRGLVHFQKNNGAGPASVISAFNSQFPGTQSLAMTLFAATPPVPDHVLTTAFQVGTKEVDKIRSRLAPKKA
;
A
#
# COMPACT_ATOMS: atom_id res chain seq x y z
N MET A 1 -36.49 53.46 -23.38
CA MET A 1 -35.68 52.78 -22.34
C MET A 1 -35.14 51.49 -22.94
N GLY A 2 -33.88 51.50 -23.37
CA GLY A 2 -33.27 50.43 -24.16
C GLY A 2 -32.57 49.39 -23.31
N MET A 3 -32.86 48.12 -23.55
CA MET A 3 -32.16 46.96 -22.96
C MET A 3 -30.85 46.73 -23.70
N GLY A 4 -29.72 46.90 -23.02
CA GLY A 4 -28.39 46.65 -23.56
C GLY A 4 -28.11 45.16 -23.69
N MET A 5 -27.85 44.71 -24.91
CA MET A 5 -27.45 43.33 -25.20
C MET A 5 -25.99 43.13 -24.74
N ALA A 6 -25.79 42.27 -23.74
CA ALA A 6 -24.45 41.85 -23.32
C ALA A 6 -23.79 41.03 -24.45
N SER A 7 -22.55 41.38 -24.79
CA SER A 7 -21.80 40.77 -25.89
C SER A 7 -21.46 39.29 -25.59
N PRO A 8 -21.74 38.34 -26.51
CA PRO A 8 -21.54 36.90 -26.27
C PRO A 8 -20.08 36.49 -26.02
N LEU A 9 -19.12 37.33 -26.44
CA LEU A 9 -17.68 37.11 -26.21
C LEU A 9 -17.29 37.21 -24.73
N LEU A 10 -17.98 38.03 -23.94
CA LEU A 10 -17.67 38.21 -22.51
C LEU A 10 -18.15 37.01 -21.67
N SER A 11 -19.20 36.32 -22.12
CA SER A 11 -19.71 35.11 -21.46
C SER A 11 -18.81 33.89 -21.70
N CYS A 12 -18.25 33.73 -22.91
CA CYS A 12 -17.29 32.65 -23.20
C CYS A 12 -15.96 32.79 -22.44
N ALA A 13 -15.44 34.02 -22.28
CA ALA A 13 -14.18 34.24 -21.57
C ALA A 13 -14.28 33.89 -20.06
N ILE A 14 -15.43 34.17 -19.44
CA ILE A 14 -15.69 33.85 -18.02
C ILE A 14 -15.83 32.33 -17.82
N MET A 15 -16.52 31.62 -18.74
CA MET A 15 -16.64 30.16 -18.69
C MET A 15 -15.29 29.44 -18.92
N ALA A 16 -14.44 29.96 -19.82
CA ALA A 16 -13.10 29.41 -20.03
C ALA A 16 -12.17 29.63 -18.84
N LEU A 17 -12.29 30.78 -18.15
CA LEU A 17 -11.53 31.04 -16.93
C LEU A 17 -11.97 30.13 -15.78
N LEU A 18 -13.28 29.90 -15.59
CA LEU A 18 -13.82 29.00 -14.57
C LEU A 18 -13.43 27.52 -14.79
N ALA A 19 -13.28 27.07 -16.04
CA ALA A 19 -12.82 25.71 -16.33
C ALA A 19 -11.33 25.46 -15.98
N SER A 20 -10.52 26.52 -15.88
CA SER A 20 -9.10 26.43 -15.50
C SER A 20 -8.83 26.38 -13.99
N VAL A 21 -9.86 26.64 -13.17
CA VAL A 21 -9.76 26.66 -11.69
C VAL A 21 -10.30 25.36 -11.07
N LEU A 22 -10.94 24.49 -11.86
CA LEU A 22 -11.30 23.16 -11.38
C LEU A 22 -10.02 22.33 -11.29
N PRO A 23 -9.63 21.84 -10.09
CA PRO A 23 -8.54 20.89 -10.00
C PRO A 23 -8.88 19.71 -10.91
N PRO A 24 -7.92 19.16 -11.67
CA PRO A 24 -8.15 17.96 -12.44
C PRO A 24 -8.78 16.91 -11.51
N PRO A 25 -9.74 16.10 -11.99
CA PRO A 25 -10.34 15.08 -11.15
C PRO A 25 -9.20 14.29 -10.53
N SER A 26 -9.12 14.30 -9.20
CA SER A 26 -8.11 13.52 -8.47
C SER A 26 -8.32 12.07 -8.86
N VAL A 27 -7.49 11.58 -9.79
CA VAL A 27 -7.48 10.17 -10.14
C VAL A 27 -7.06 9.47 -8.86
N ALA A 28 -8.00 8.72 -8.27
CA ALA A 28 -7.73 8.07 -7.00
C ALA A 28 -6.62 7.01 -7.15
N GLY A 29 -6.30 6.54 -8.36
CA GLY A 29 -5.29 5.51 -8.65
C GLY A 29 -3.86 6.01 -8.86
N ASP A 30 -3.00 5.09 -9.25
CA ASP A 30 -1.65 5.43 -9.71
C ASP A 30 -1.72 6.31 -10.98
N PRO A 31 -0.75 7.21 -11.21
CA PRO A 31 -0.69 7.99 -12.45
C PRO A 31 -0.56 7.08 -13.67
N ASP A 32 -1.20 7.47 -14.79
CA ASP A 32 -1.04 6.78 -16.06
C ASP A 32 0.41 6.89 -16.58
N LEU A 33 0.86 5.83 -17.27
CA LEU A 33 2.15 5.80 -17.93
C LEU A 33 2.25 6.83 -19.06
N LEU A 34 3.44 7.41 -19.21
CA LEU A 34 3.75 8.39 -20.27
C LEU A 34 4.61 7.81 -21.40
N GLN A 35 5.09 6.58 -21.22
CA GLN A 35 5.91 5.82 -22.15
C GLN A 35 5.72 4.32 -21.88
N ASP A 36 6.06 3.47 -22.84
CA ASP A 36 5.81 2.02 -22.78
C ASP A 36 6.34 1.36 -21.50
N ILE A 37 7.55 1.71 -21.06
CA ILE A 37 8.18 1.16 -19.86
C ILE A 37 9.00 2.22 -19.09
N CYS A 38 8.96 2.15 -17.76
CA CYS A 38 9.84 2.90 -16.86
C CYS A 38 10.21 2.01 -15.68
N VAL A 39 11.21 1.15 -15.83
CA VAL A 39 11.63 0.22 -14.76
C VAL A 39 12.15 1.00 -13.56
N ALA A 40 11.63 0.71 -12.35
CA ALA A 40 12.07 1.39 -11.14
C ALA A 40 13.57 1.21 -10.88
N ASP A 41 14.28 2.33 -10.74
CA ASP A 41 15.61 2.35 -10.14
C ASP A 41 15.47 2.23 -8.62
N LEU A 42 15.65 1.02 -8.11
CA LEU A 42 15.63 0.75 -6.67
C LEU A 42 16.92 1.20 -5.96
N SER A 43 17.97 1.58 -6.71
CA SER A 43 19.26 2.01 -6.18
C SER A 43 19.33 3.53 -5.95
N SER A 44 18.56 4.32 -6.70
CA SER A 44 18.49 5.79 -6.60
C SER A 44 17.78 6.30 -5.34
N GLY A 45 17.73 5.52 -4.27
CA GLY A 45 16.98 5.82 -3.06
C GLY A 45 15.53 5.37 -3.16
N LYS A 46 15.12 4.55 -2.19
CA LYS A 46 13.72 4.15 -2.03
C LYS A 46 12.85 5.41 -1.86
N PRO A 47 11.70 5.54 -2.56
CA PRO A 47 10.74 6.58 -2.22
C PRO A 47 10.39 6.44 -0.74
N PRO A 48 10.19 7.56 -0.02
CA PRO A 48 9.95 7.50 1.40
C PRO A 48 8.74 6.60 1.68
N ARG A 49 8.94 5.56 2.49
CA ARG A 49 7.87 5.23 3.45
C ARG A 49 7.65 6.52 4.24
N PRO A 50 6.40 6.96 4.49
CA PRO A 50 6.14 8.21 5.22
C PRO A 50 6.89 8.32 6.57
N ASP A 51 7.45 7.23 7.10
CA ASP A 51 8.07 7.19 8.43
C ASP A 51 9.58 6.85 8.47
N SER A 52 10.30 6.73 7.34
CA SER A 52 11.73 6.37 7.41
C SER A 52 12.66 7.58 7.50
N VAL A 53 12.82 8.13 8.70
CA VAL A 53 13.98 8.96 9.05
C VAL A 53 15.14 8.02 9.37
N ARG A 54 16.04 7.79 8.41
CA ARG A 54 17.41 7.35 8.72
C ARG A 54 18.38 7.74 7.61
N ALA A 55 19.11 8.82 7.88
CA ALA A 55 20.40 9.09 7.28
C ALA A 55 21.38 7.99 7.73
N LEU A 56 22.02 7.28 6.79
CA LEU A 56 23.33 6.65 6.97
C LEU A 56 23.80 6.04 5.65
N CYS A 57 24.45 6.83 4.78
CA CYS A 57 25.58 6.35 3.96
C CYS A 57 26.28 7.54 3.27
N CYS A 58 27.04 8.36 4.01
CA CYS A 58 27.94 9.33 3.37
C CYS A 58 29.12 9.71 4.29
N SER A 59 29.86 8.72 4.80
CA SER A 59 31.09 9.00 5.55
C SER A 59 32.38 8.91 4.71
N GLN A 60 32.31 8.50 3.44
CA GLN A 60 33.51 8.25 2.62
C GLN A 60 33.85 9.32 1.59
N ILE A 61 33.11 10.43 1.49
CA ILE A 61 33.44 11.56 0.59
C ILE A 61 33.60 12.86 1.40
N ARG A 62 34.39 12.82 2.49
CA ARG A 62 34.78 14.02 3.27
C ARG A 62 36.24 14.42 3.09
N LYS A 63 36.90 13.97 2.02
CA LYS A 63 38.28 14.37 1.71
C LYS A 63 38.43 14.71 0.23
N MET A 64 37.72 15.75 -0.20
CA MET A 64 38.13 16.65 -1.29
C MET A 64 36.96 17.62 -1.53
N VAL A 65 37.29 18.89 -1.77
CA VAL A 65 36.37 20.00 -2.09
C VAL A 65 35.84 20.76 -0.87
N GLN A 66 36.56 21.83 -0.55
CA GLN A 66 36.16 22.92 0.33
C GLN A 66 35.38 23.93 -0.51
N ILE A 67 34.10 23.65 -0.75
CA ILE A 67 33.14 24.60 -1.35
C ILE A 67 31.85 24.54 -0.53
N ASN A 68 31.42 25.68 0.00
CA ASN A 68 30.27 25.86 0.88
C ASN A 68 28.90 25.72 0.18
N HIS A 69 28.75 24.78 -0.75
CA HIS A 69 27.45 24.32 -1.25
C HIS A 69 27.46 22.79 -1.23
N VAL A 70 26.94 22.23 -0.13
CA VAL A 70 26.69 20.80 -0.01
C VAL A 70 25.51 20.45 -0.92
N PHE A 71 25.77 20.28 -2.22
CA PHE A 71 24.94 19.39 -3.01
C PHE A 71 25.25 17.99 -2.53
N ASP A 72 24.29 17.37 -1.84
CA ASP A 72 24.33 15.96 -1.48
C ASP A 72 24.26 15.13 -2.77
N LEU A 73 25.40 15.00 -3.46
CA LEU A 73 25.57 14.22 -4.70
C LEU A 73 25.31 12.71 -4.50
N CYS A 74 25.03 12.27 -3.26
CA CYS A 74 24.66 10.91 -2.91
C CYS A 74 23.17 10.73 -2.62
N ALA A 75 22.39 11.81 -2.50
CA ALA A 75 20.95 11.72 -2.35
C ALA A 75 20.31 11.56 -3.74
N GLY A 76 19.91 10.34 -4.08
CA GLY A 76 19.15 10.10 -5.30
C GLY A 76 17.87 10.95 -5.36
N VAL A 77 17.44 11.27 -6.58
CA VAL A 77 16.31 12.18 -6.84
C VAL A 77 15.03 11.60 -6.25
N LYS A 78 14.36 12.37 -5.40
CA LYS A 78 13.05 11.98 -4.84
C LYS A 78 11.94 12.38 -5.80
N VAL A 79 11.15 11.40 -6.21
CA VAL A 79 9.97 11.57 -7.07
C VAL A 79 8.77 10.83 -6.48
N ASN A 80 7.56 11.11 -6.95
CA ASN A 80 6.40 10.25 -6.68
C ASN A 80 6.56 8.95 -7.48
N GLY A 81 6.62 7.80 -6.79
CA GLY A 81 7.02 6.53 -7.39
C GLY A 81 8.53 6.35 -7.41
N PHE A 82 9.10 5.94 -8.54
CA PHE A 82 10.54 5.68 -8.69
C PHE A 82 11.06 6.33 -9.98
N ALA A 83 12.31 6.78 -9.96
CA ALA A 83 13.03 7.13 -11.17
C ALA A 83 13.18 5.90 -12.09
N CYS A 84 13.30 6.11 -13.39
CA CYS A 84 13.48 5.02 -14.35
C CYS A 84 14.97 4.64 -14.46
N LYS A 85 15.28 3.35 -14.55
CA LYS A 85 16.62 2.87 -14.93
C LYS A 85 16.98 3.26 -16.36
N ALA A 86 18.27 3.47 -16.62
CA ALA A 86 18.79 3.72 -17.96
C ALA A 86 18.88 2.44 -18.83
N THR A 87 19.16 1.30 -18.21
CA THR A 87 19.27 0.00 -18.88
C THR A 87 18.24 -0.95 -18.29
N VAL A 88 17.52 -1.64 -19.17
CA VAL A 88 16.41 -2.54 -18.84
C VAL A 88 16.69 -3.94 -19.38
N THR A 89 16.36 -4.97 -18.61
CA THR A 89 16.42 -6.38 -19.03
C THR A 89 15.11 -7.10 -18.75
N GLU A 90 14.94 -8.30 -19.30
CA GLU A 90 13.78 -9.17 -19.07
C GLU A 90 13.59 -9.54 -17.59
N ASP A 91 14.69 -9.62 -16.84
CA ASP A 91 14.67 -9.92 -15.41
C ASP A 91 13.94 -8.83 -14.59
N ASP A 92 13.90 -7.58 -15.09
CA ASP A 92 13.17 -6.49 -14.42
C ASP A 92 11.66 -6.69 -14.41
N PHE A 93 11.13 -7.52 -15.32
CA PHE A 93 9.70 -7.82 -15.47
C PHE A 93 9.32 -9.21 -14.93
N TYR A 94 10.27 -9.94 -14.36
CA TYR A 94 10.08 -11.33 -13.97
C TYR A 94 10.18 -11.51 -12.44
N PHE A 95 9.26 -12.31 -11.89
CA PHE A 95 9.33 -12.71 -10.49
C PHE A 95 8.69 -14.07 -10.24
N LYS A 96 9.53 -15.05 -9.88
CA LYS A 96 9.09 -16.42 -9.54
C LYS A 96 8.59 -16.60 -8.11
N GLY A 97 8.68 -15.56 -7.27
CA GLY A 97 8.47 -15.70 -5.82
C GLY A 97 7.05 -16.09 -5.39
N LEU A 98 6.06 -15.97 -6.28
CA LEU A 98 4.68 -16.41 -6.01
C LEU A 98 4.44 -17.91 -6.31
N GLY A 99 5.41 -18.58 -6.93
CA GLY A 99 5.26 -19.97 -7.39
C GLY A 99 5.19 -21.01 -6.26
N ALA A 100 5.68 -20.67 -5.06
CA ALA A 100 5.70 -21.57 -3.90
C ALA A 100 4.91 -20.99 -2.72
N ALA A 101 4.39 -21.88 -1.87
CA ALA A 101 3.75 -21.48 -0.63
C ALA A 101 4.78 -20.88 0.35
N GLY A 102 4.41 -19.78 1.01
CA GLY A 102 5.20 -19.21 2.09
C GLY A 102 5.11 -20.03 3.39
N ASN A 103 6.06 -19.83 4.31
CA ASN A 103 6.04 -20.46 5.63
C ASN A 103 4.98 -19.81 6.53
N THR A 104 3.90 -20.55 6.84
CA THR A 104 2.79 -20.10 7.68
C THR A 104 3.03 -20.27 9.17
N SER A 105 4.24 -20.64 9.60
CA SER A 105 4.65 -20.71 11.02
C SER A 105 4.85 -19.32 11.62
N THR A 106 3.83 -18.48 11.52
CA THR A 106 3.81 -17.08 11.97
C THR A 106 2.81 -16.91 13.11
N THR A 107 2.87 -15.77 13.82
CA THR A 107 1.93 -15.47 14.92
C THR A 107 0.46 -15.58 14.52
N TYR A 108 0.13 -15.23 13.27
CA TYR A 108 -1.23 -15.27 12.77
C TYR A 108 -1.54 -16.52 11.93
N GLY A 109 -0.58 -17.42 11.73
CA GLY A 109 -0.77 -18.61 10.90
C GLY A 109 -0.95 -18.31 9.40
N SER A 110 -0.55 -17.12 8.95
CA SER A 110 -0.61 -16.70 7.55
C SER A 110 0.66 -15.93 7.16
N VAL A 111 0.94 -15.86 5.86
CA VAL A 111 2.07 -15.11 5.31
C VAL A 111 1.72 -14.52 3.96
N VAL A 112 2.11 -13.26 3.75
CA VAL A 112 1.93 -12.54 2.49
C VAL A 112 3.28 -12.46 1.77
N THR A 113 3.31 -12.95 0.54
CA THR A 113 4.45 -12.83 -0.38
C THR A 113 4.09 -11.85 -1.49
N GLY A 114 4.65 -10.64 -1.44
CA GLY A 114 4.33 -9.58 -2.40
C GLY A 114 5.11 -9.68 -3.71
N ALA A 115 4.44 -9.34 -4.81
CA ALA A 115 4.99 -9.06 -6.14
C ALA A 115 4.58 -7.64 -6.56
N ASN A 116 5.09 -6.66 -5.82
CA ASN A 116 4.90 -5.23 -6.08
C ASN A 116 6.17 -4.63 -6.72
N VAL A 117 6.16 -3.33 -6.98
CA VAL A 117 7.29 -2.63 -7.63
C VAL A 117 8.65 -2.81 -6.93
N GLU A 118 8.68 -3.13 -5.62
CA GLU A 118 9.94 -3.41 -4.91
C GLU A 118 10.51 -4.80 -5.23
N LYS A 119 9.70 -5.71 -5.77
CA LYS A 119 10.08 -7.08 -6.15
C LYS A 119 10.08 -7.28 -7.66
N VAL A 120 9.27 -6.52 -8.39
CA VAL A 120 9.16 -6.52 -9.84
C VAL A 120 9.31 -5.07 -10.33
N PRO A 121 10.54 -4.57 -10.50
CA PRO A 121 10.80 -3.17 -10.82
C PRO A 121 10.10 -2.67 -12.09
N GLY A 122 9.84 -3.56 -13.05
CA GLY A 122 9.08 -3.27 -14.27
C GLY A 122 7.62 -2.88 -14.05
N LEU A 123 7.05 -3.06 -12.84
CA LEU A 123 5.70 -2.59 -12.51
C LEU A 123 5.58 -1.08 -12.33
N ASN A 124 6.71 -0.37 -12.26
CA ASN A 124 6.70 1.07 -12.06
C ASN A 124 5.97 1.79 -13.20
N THR A 125 5.07 2.71 -12.86
CA THR A 125 4.13 3.43 -13.72
C THR A 125 2.97 2.60 -14.32
N LEU A 126 2.92 1.29 -14.09
CA LEU A 126 1.90 0.40 -14.71
C LEU A 126 0.62 0.22 -13.89
N GLY A 127 0.56 0.80 -12.69
CA GLY A 127 -0.67 0.84 -11.89
C GLY A 127 -1.19 -0.51 -11.39
N VAL A 128 -0.38 -1.56 -11.39
CA VAL A 128 -0.79 -2.91 -10.96
C VAL A 128 0.28 -3.61 -10.11
N SER A 129 -0.15 -4.50 -9.23
CA SER A 129 0.73 -5.43 -8.52
C SER A 129 -0.04 -6.67 -8.05
N MET A 130 0.70 -7.67 -7.55
CA MET A 130 0.11 -8.90 -7.03
C MET A 130 0.71 -9.29 -5.68
N ALA A 131 0.07 -10.22 -4.99
CA ALA A 131 0.63 -10.95 -3.87
C ALA A 131 0.09 -12.39 -3.85
N ARG A 132 0.81 -13.29 -3.20
CA ARG A 132 0.30 -14.60 -2.79
C ARG A 132 0.14 -14.58 -1.28
N ILE A 133 -0.95 -15.14 -0.78
CA ILE A 133 -1.17 -15.31 0.66
C ILE A 133 -1.43 -16.78 0.94
N ASP A 134 -0.67 -17.35 1.88
CA ASP A 134 -0.84 -18.73 2.33
C ASP A 134 -1.29 -18.74 3.80
N TYR A 135 -2.17 -19.68 4.14
CA TYR A 135 -2.79 -19.81 5.45
C TYR A 135 -2.69 -21.25 5.95
N ALA A 136 -2.16 -21.43 7.16
CA ALA A 136 -2.32 -22.68 7.91
C ALA A 136 -3.81 -22.90 8.28
N PRO A 137 -4.22 -24.11 8.69
CA PRO A 137 -5.51 -24.30 9.38
C PRO A 137 -5.62 -23.32 10.55
N GLY A 138 -6.72 -22.56 10.62
CA GLY A 138 -6.88 -21.50 11.62
C GLY A 138 -6.05 -20.23 11.34
N GLY A 139 -5.38 -20.11 10.20
CA GLY A 139 -4.61 -18.92 9.83
C GLY A 139 -5.49 -17.70 9.59
N LEU A 140 -5.03 -16.52 10.00
CA LEU A 140 -5.73 -15.23 9.88
C LEU A 140 -4.81 -14.24 9.16
N ASN A 141 -5.30 -13.59 8.10
CA ASN A 141 -4.77 -12.30 7.70
C ASN A 141 -5.61 -11.24 8.41
N ALA A 142 -5.02 -10.67 9.47
CA ALA A 142 -5.73 -9.84 10.44
C ALA A 142 -6.34 -8.58 9.79
N PRO A 143 -7.36 -7.96 10.40
CA PRO A 143 -7.97 -6.75 9.86
C PRO A 143 -6.94 -5.70 9.42
N HIS A 144 -6.99 -5.35 8.14
CA HIS A 144 -6.06 -4.43 7.50
C HIS A 144 -6.75 -3.62 6.40
N THR A 145 -6.05 -2.61 5.89
CA THR A 145 -6.50 -1.81 4.75
C THR A 145 -5.36 -1.52 3.78
N HIS A 146 -5.72 -1.32 2.51
CA HIS A 146 -4.86 -0.87 1.43
C HIS A 146 -5.23 0.58 1.06
N PRO A 147 -4.47 1.58 1.52
CA PRO A 147 -4.85 2.99 1.33
C PRO A 147 -4.81 3.44 -0.14
N ARG A 148 -4.04 2.73 -0.99
CA ARG A 148 -3.80 3.13 -2.39
C ARG A 148 -4.30 2.13 -3.42
N ALA A 149 -5.02 1.08 -3.03
CA ALA A 149 -5.53 0.11 -3.99
C ALA A 149 -6.83 -0.54 -3.55
N THR A 150 -7.69 -0.82 -4.53
CA THR A 150 -8.68 -1.89 -4.45
C THR A 150 -7.93 -3.21 -4.61
N GLU A 151 -8.37 -4.21 -3.86
CA GLU A 151 -7.84 -5.57 -3.94
C GLU A 151 -8.88 -6.52 -4.52
N MET A 152 -8.43 -7.49 -5.30
CA MET A 152 -9.21 -8.64 -5.72
C MET A 152 -8.42 -9.91 -5.43
N VAL A 153 -9.05 -10.88 -4.78
CA VAL A 153 -8.44 -12.19 -4.51
C VAL A 153 -9.07 -13.27 -5.37
N PHE A 154 -8.25 -14.22 -5.81
CA PHE A 154 -8.63 -15.48 -6.44
C PHE A 154 -8.10 -16.64 -5.59
N VAL A 155 -8.97 -17.58 -5.20
CA VAL A 155 -8.57 -18.70 -4.34
C VAL A 155 -7.88 -19.78 -5.15
N LEU A 156 -6.65 -20.10 -4.77
CA LEU A 156 -5.87 -21.18 -5.38
C LEU A 156 -6.22 -22.55 -4.80
N GLN A 157 -6.35 -22.63 -3.48
CA GLN A 157 -6.63 -23.88 -2.77
C GLN A 157 -7.41 -23.61 -1.47
N GLY A 158 -8.15 -24.63 -1.02
CA GLY A 158 -8.88 -24.57 0.24
C GLY A 158 -10.09 -23.64 0.19
N ALA A 159 -10.50 -23.15 1.36
CA ALA A 159 -11.58 -22.19 1.53
C ALA A 159 -11.23 -21.14 2.59
N LEU A 160 -11.75 -19.93 2.43
CA LEU A 160 -11.53 -18.81 3.32
C LEU A 160 -12.84 -18.09 3.63
N ASP A 161 -13.01 -17.72 4.89
CA ASP A 161 -13.99 -16.72 5.28
C ASP A 161 -13.35 -15.35 5.10
N VAL A 162 -13.91 -14.58 4.16
CA VAL A 162 -13.43 -13.24 3.83
C VAL A 162 -14.50 -12.21 4.12
N GLY A 163 -14.09 -10.97 4.38
CA GLY A 163 -15.03 -9.87 4.46
C GLY A 163 -14.40 -8.50 4.62
N PHE A 164 -15.17 -7.47 4.31
CA PHE A 164 -14.83 -6.07 4.55
C PHE A 164 -15.93 -5.34 5.30
N ILE A 165 -15.56 -4.25 5.95
CA ILE A 165 -16.47 -3.37 6.67
C ILE A 165 -16.68 -2.09 5.86
N THR A 166 -17.94 -1.79 5.53
CA THR A 166 -18.35 -0.55 4.87
C THR A 166 -18.22 0.65 5.82
N THR A 167 -18.23 1.87 5.28
CA THR A 167 -18.25 3.11 6.08
C THR A 167 -19.52 3.29 6.92
N ALA A 168 -20.58 2.53 6.62
CA ALA A 168 -21.78 2.42 7.46
C ALA A 168 -21.66 1.34 8.55
N ASN A 169 -20.46 0.83 8.82
CA ASN A 169 -20.15 -0.24 9.79
C ASN A 169 -20.87 -1.56 9.51
N LYS A 170 -21.27 -1.82 8.26
CA LYS A 170 -21.84 -3.10 7.84
C LYS A 170 -20.74 -4.05 7.34
N LEU A 171 -20.70 -5.26 7.89
CA LEU A 171 -19.88 -6.36 7.40
C LEU A 171 -20.49 -6.95 6.13
N VAL A 172 -19.68 -7.04 5.08
CA VAL A 172 -19.97 -7.81 3.86
C VAL A 172 -18.98 -8.96 3.84
N SER A 173 -19.46 -10.19 4.00
CA SER A 173 -18.62 -11.38 4.12
C SER A 173 -19.18 -12.58 3.37
N LYS A 174 -18.28 -13.51 3.02
CA LYS A 174 -18.60 -14.76 2.33
C LYS A 174 -17.52 -15.80 2.60
N THR A 175 -17.90 -17.07 2.67
CA THR A 175 -16.96 -18.19 2.52
C THR A 175 -16.72 -18.42 1.02
N ILE A 176 -15.48 -18.30 0.59
CA ILE A 176 -15.03 -18.51 -0.79
C ILE A 176 -14.11 -19.73 -0.85
N ALA A 177 -14.17 -20.51 -1.93
CA ALA A 177 -13.38 -21.72 -2.14
C ALA A 177 -12.53 -21.62 -3.41
N ALA A 178 -11.66 -22.61 -3.65
CA ALA A 178 -10.80 -22.66 -4.85
C ALA A 178 -11.58 -22.36 -6.14
N GLY A 179 -11.09 -21.40 -6.93
CA GLY A 179 -11.75 -20.90 -8.14
C GLY A 179 -12.62 -19.65 -7.94
N ASP A 180 -13.01 -19.31 -6.71
CA ASP A 180 -13.81 -18.13 -6.42
C ASP A 180 -12.97 -16.84 -6.41
N VAL A 181 -13.65 -15.73 -6.65
CA VAL A 181 -13.11 -14.36 -6.56
C VAL A 181 -13.84 -13.55 -5.50
N PHE A 182 -13.14 -12.66 -4.81
CA PHE A 182 -13.73 -11.67 -3.92
C PHE A 182 -13.01 -10.32 -4.01
N VAL A 183 -13.74 -9.21 -3.91
CA VAL A 183 -13.21 -7.84 -4.08
C VAL A 183 -13.30 -7.07 -2.77
N PHE A 184 -12.21 -6.40 -2.41
CA PHE A 184 -12.13 -5.49 -1.28
C PHE A 184 -11.95 -4.05 -1.78
N PRO A 185 -12.95 -3.17 -1.59
CA PRO A 185 -12.85 -1.79 -2.03
C PRO A 185 -11.69 -1.05 -1.36
N ARG A 186 -11.00 -0.19 -2.13
CA ARG A 186 -9.90 0.64 -1.66
C ARG A 186 -10.18 1.30 -0.31
N GLY A 187 -9.22 1.22 0.59
CA GLY A 187 -9.26 1.88 1.89
C GLY A 187 -10.21 1.23 2.91
N LEU A 188 -11.06 0.28 2.53
CA LEU A 188 -11.94 -0.39 3.49
C LEU A 188 -11.18 -1.48 4.26
N VAL A 189 -11.48 -1.55 5.55
CA VAL A 189 -10.93 -2.57 6.46
C VAL A 189 -11.48 -3.93 6.05
N HIS A 190 -10.60 -4.90 5.88
CA HIS A 190 -10.99 -6.26 5.50
C HIS A 190 -10.04 -7.30 6.10
N PHE A 191 -10.44 -8.57 6.01
CA PHE A 191 -9.71 -9.71 6.57
C PHE A 191 -9.96 -10.99 5.75
N GLN A 192 -9.12 -11.99 5.98
CA GLN A 192 -9.34 -13.36 5.51
C GLN A 192 -8.97 -14.35 6.61
N LYS A 193 -9.80 -15.38 6.79
CA LYS A 193 -9.63 -16.40 7.83
C LYS A 193 -9.77 -17.79 7.22
N ASN A 194 -8.79 -18.65 7.43
CA ASN A 194 -8.90 -20.07 7.13
C ASN A 194 -9.54 -20.79 8.32
N ASN A 195 -10.81 -21.14 8.20
CA ASN A 195 -11.54 -21.97 9.18
C ASN A 195 -11.60 -23.45 8.76
N GLY A 196 -10.96 -23.81 7.64
CA GLY A 196 -10.84 -25.20 7.18
C GLY A 196 -9.79 -25.99 7.96
N ALA A 197 -9.85 -27.32 7.83
CA ALA A 197 -8.90 -28.25 8.45
C ALA A 197 -7.56 -28.36 7.70
N GLY A 198 -7.52 -27.95 6.43
CA GLY A 198 -6.32 -27.95 5.59
C GLY A 198 -5.77 -26.54 5.33
N PRO A 199 -4.62 -26.44 4.65
CA PRO A 199 -4.09 -25.14 4.22
C PRO A 199 -4.98 -24.49 3.15
N ALA A 200 -4.95 -23.17 3.08
CA ALA A 200 -5.62 -22.37 2.05
C ALA A 200 -4.64 -21.36 1.45
N SER A 201 -4.87 -20.93 0.21
CA SER A 201 -4.07 -19.88 -0.40
C SER A 201 -4.83 -19.10 -1.48
N VAL A 202 -4.43 -17.85 -1.66
CA VAL A 202 -4.99 -16.93 -2.66
C VAL A 202 -3.89 -16.24 -3.45
N ILE A 203 -4.22 -15.82 -4.66
CA ILE A 203 -3.55 -14.73 -5.36
C ILE A 203 -4.38 -13.47 -5.18
N SER A 204 -3.72 -12.40 -4.77
CA SER A 204 -4.28 -11.07 -4.64
C SER A 204 -3.74 -10.18 -5.76
N ALA A 205 -4.60 -9.37 -6.37
CA ALA A 205 -4.27 -8.41 -7.41
C ALA A 205 -4.75 -7.01 -6.98
N PHE A 206 -3.93 -6.00 -7.28
CA PHE A 206 -4.15 -4.62 -6.85
C PHE A 206 -4.09 -3.68 -8.05
N ASN A 207 -4.92 -2.63 -8.04
CA ASN A 207 -4.83 -1.52 -9.00
C ASN A 207 -3.87 -0.40 -8.52
N SER A 208 -2.70 -0.81 -8.02
CA SER A 208 -1.55 0.05 -7.76
C SER A 208 -0.27 -0.78 -7.82
N GLN A 209 0.81 -0.20 -8.32
CA GLN A 209 2.17 -0.76 -8.25
C GLN A 209 2.63 -0.95 -6.79
N PHE A 210 2.05 -0.18 -5.87
CA PHE A 210 2.43 -0.20 -4.45
C PHE A 210 1.22 0.09 -3.53
N PRO A 211 0.35 -0.91 -3.29
CA PRO A 211 -0.92 -0.72 -2.57
C PRO A 211 -0.75 -0.18 -1.14
N GLY A 212 0.34 -0.59 -0.48
CA GLY A 212 0.58 -0.36 0.95
C GLY A 212 -0.37 -1.16 1.82
N THR A 213 0.03 -1.45 3.05
CA THR A 213 -0.80 -2.23 3.98
C THR A 213 -0.72 -1.62 5.37
N GLN A 214 -1.87 -1.38 5.99
CA GLN A 214 -1.97 -1.00 7.39
C GLN A 214 -2.75 -2.07 8.13
N SER A 215 -2.06 -2.84 9.00
CA SER A 215 -2.72 -3.75 9.94
C SER A 215 -3.25 -2.95 11.12
N LEU A 216 -4.56 -3.03 11.37
CA LEU A 216 -5.21 -2.19 12.38
C LEU A 216 -4.63 -2.41 13.78
N ALA A 217 -4.44 -3.68 14.16
CA ALA A 217 -3.87 -4.02 15.46
C ALA A 217 -2.44 -3.46 15.61
N MET A 218 -1.59 -3.65 14.59
CA MET A 218 -0.21 -3.17 14.63
C MET A 218 -0.13 -1.64 14.62
N THR A 219 -0.89 -0.96 13.76
CA THR A 219 -0.87 0.50 13.65
C THR A 219 -1.40 1.17 14.91
N LEU A 220 -2.42 0.62 15.57
CA LEU A 220 -2.98 1.22 16.78
C LEU A 220 -2.17 0.92 18.04
N PHE A 221 -1.64 -0.30 18.17
CA PHE A 221 -1.03 -0.77 19.43
C PHE A 221 0.48 -1.03 19.35
N ALA A 222 1.11 -0.95 18.18
CA ALA A 222 2.54 -1.23 18.01
C ALA A 222 3.26 -0.18 17.12
N ALA A 223 2.65 0.99 16.89
CA ALA A 223 3.29 2.10 16.20
C ALA A 223 4.54 2.62 16.94
N THR A 224 5.46 3.22 16.19
CA THR A 224 6.66 3.89 16.73
C THR A 224 6.75 5.30 16.16
N PRO A 225 6.70 6.36 17.00
CA PRO A 225 6.38 6.34 18.43
C PRO A 225 4.97 5.79 18.72
N PRO A 226 4.71 5.26 19.93
CA PRO A 226 3.41 4.66 20.25
C PRO A 226 2.28 5.69 20.28
N VAL A 227 1.08 5.26 19.91
CA VAL A 227 -0.14 6.06 20.10
C VAL A 227 -0.31 6.34 21.61
N PRO A 228 -0.52 7.59 22.05
CA PRO A 228 -0.66 7.92 23.46
C PRO A 228 -1.79 7.15 24.14
N ASP A 229 -1.59 6.73 25.38
CA ASP A 229 -2.53 5.88 26.12
C ASP A 229 -3.93 6.50 26.20
N HIS A 230 -4.02 7.80 26.51
CA HIS A 230 -5.30 8.49 26.64
C HIS A 230 -6.13 8.48 25.35
N VAL A 231 -5.49 8.38 24.18
CA VAL A 231 -6.19 8.23 22.90
C VAL A 231 -6.80 6.83 22.81
N LEU A 232 -6.04 5.79 23.12
CA LEU A 232 -6.51 4.40 23.03
C LEU A 232 -7.52 4.05 24.13
N THR A 233 -7.31 4.48 25.38
CA THR A 233 -8.25 4.22 26.48
C THR A 233 -9.59 4.89 26.23
N THR A 234 -9.59 6.12 25.71
CA THR A 234 -10.83 6.83 25.34
C THR A 234 -11.50 6.19 24.12
N ALA A 235 -10.73 5.91 23.06
CA ALA A 235 -11.29 5.34 21.82
C ALA A 235 -11.88 3.94 22.02
N PHE A 236 -11.24 3.10 22.85
CA PHE A 236 -11.68 1.73 23.11
C PHE A 236 -12.55 1.59 24.37
N GLN A 237 -12.72 2.66 25.16
CA GLN A 237 -13.48 2.67 26.42
C GLN A 237 -12.97 1.62 27.43
N VAL A 238 -11.65 1.51 27.56
CA VAL A 238 -10.97 0.55 28.45
C VAL A 238 -9.90 1.24 29.30
N GLY A 239 -9.40 0.54 30.32
CA GLY A 239 -8.28 1.01 31.12
C GLY A 239 -6.93 0.82 30.43
N THR A 240 -5.90 1.46 30.99
CA THR A 240 -4.52 1.34 30.51
C THR A 240 -4.00 -0.09 30.60
N LYS A 241 -4.45 -0.87 31.60
CA LYS A 241 -4.04 -2.27 31.78
C LYS A 241 -4.45 -3.14 30.58
N GLU A 242 -5.64 -2.91 30.03
CA GLU A 242 -6.14 -3.61 28.84
C GLU A 242 -5.32 -3.21 27.60
N VAL A 243 -5.04 -1.91 27.42
CA VAL A 243 -4.20 -1.40 26.33
C VAL A 243 -2.82 -2.04 26.38
N ASP A 244 -2.15 -2.00 27.54
CA ASP A 244 -0.80 -2.55 27.71
C ASP A 244 -0.77 -4.07 27.52
N LYS A 245 -1.83 -4.76 27.93
CA LYS A 245 -1.99 -6.18 27.65
C LYS A 245 -2.02 -6.44 26.14
N ILE A 246 -2.77 -5.66 25.36
CA ILE A 246 -2.78 -5.80 23.90
C ILE A 246 -1.39 -5.50 23.31
N ARG A 247 -0.75 -4.40 23.71
CA ARG A 247 0.61 -4.04 23.27
C ARG A 247 1.61 -5.17 23.51
N SER A 248 1.57 -5.78 24.70
CA SER A 248 2.47 -6.89 25.07
C SER A 248 2.31 -8.13 24.18
N ARG A 249 1.11 -8.36 23.62
CA ARG A 249 0.83 -9.50 22.72
C ARG A 249 1.28 -9.25 21.28
N LEU A 250 1.37 -7.98 20.89
CA LEU A 250 1.77 -7.55 19.54
C LEU A 250 3.25 -7.14 19.45
N ALA A 251 3.92 -6.95 20.59
CA ALA A 251 5.34 -6.67 20.63
C ALA A 251 6.13 -7.79 19.90
N PRO A 252 7.20 -7.43 19.16
CA PRO A 252 8.10 -8.42 18.58
C PRO A 252 8.57 -9.38 19.68
N LYS A 253 8.41 -10.69 19.46
CA LYS A 253 9.01 -11.68 20.36
C LYS A 253 10.51 -11.47 20.30
N LYS A 254 11.15 -11.21 21.44
CA LYS A 254 12.62 -11.18 21.52
C LYS A 254 13.13 -12.53 21.03
N ALA A 255 13.99 -12.50 20.02
CA ALA A 255 14.70 -13.68 19.53
C ALA A 255 15.62 -14.24 20.60
#